data_AF-A0A0M0F551-F1
#
_entry.id   AF-A0A0M0F551-F1
#
_cell.length_a   1.000
_cell.length_b   1.000
_cell.length_c   1.000
_cell.angle_alpha   90.00
_cell.angle_beta   90.00
_cell.angle_gamma   90.00
#
_symmetry.space_group_name_H-M   'P 1'
#
loop_
_entity.id
_entity.type
_entity.pdbx_description
1 polymer ?
#
loop_
_entity_poly.entity_id
_entity_poly.type
_entity_poly.pdbx_seq_one_letter_code
_entity_poly.pdbx_strand_id
1 'polypeptide(L)'
;MTGSAADDALVAATERVAGLFGDAPAAADETGCGRCFSEAELLLLRTPGVAVPRELAVRAAGKDPSHWDDQPAMIRRVLPTAVRALADGESEPYLIARGLAAAGWSTWPAPQSSSIREFLDAWWTATPRREASLVRVVGVFEACVVATGKVQPWLDVLDREARTSVHASRHRDACRDDWRYELSGGTFMLSAWWQGSWDDEQAAVAELERWCATAL
;
A
#
# COMPACT_ATOMS: atom_id res chain seq x y z
N MET A 1 8.91 -4.84 24.72
CA MET A 1 8.94 -3.65 23.86
C MET A 1 7.56 -3.04 23.92
N THR A 2 7.38 -1.94 24.66
CA THR A 2 6.15 -1.16 24.58
C THR A 2 6.11 -0.54 23.19
N GLY A 3 5.13 -0.92 22.37
CA GLY A 3 4.91 -0.30 21.06
C GLY A 3 4.72 1.20 21.23
N SER A 4 5.17 1.99 20.25
CA SER A 4 4.79 3.40 20.22
C SER A 4 3.29 3.51 19.93
N ALA A 5 2.65 4.63 20.28
CA ALA A 5 1.24 4.86 19.94
C ALA A 5 0.96 4.70 18.43
N ALA A 6 1.96 4.94 17.56
CA ALA A 6 1.88 4.69 16.13
C ALA A 6 1.88 3.19 15.78
N ASP A 7 2.65 2.37 16.51
CA ASP A 7 2.64 0.91 16.31
C ASP A 7 1.32 0.31 16.78
N ASP A 8 0.79 0.76 17.92
CA ASP A 8 -0.51 0.32 18.42
C ASP A 8 -1.64 0.70 17.45
N ALA A 9 -1.57 1.90 16.86
CA ALA A 9 -2.50 2.33 15.82
C ALA A 9 -2.41 1.46 14.56
N LEU A 10 -1.20 1.07 14.13
CA LEU A 10 -1.02 0.18 12.98
C LEU A 10 -1.60 -1.22 13.25
N VAL A 11 -1.38 -1.77 14.43
CA VAL A 11 -1.97 -3.06 14.83
C VAL A 11 -3.51 -2.97 14.79
N ALA A 12 -4.08 -1.93 15.41
CA ALA A 12 -5.53 -1.74 15.44
C ALA A 12 -6.14 -1.56 14.05
N ALA A 13 -5.50 -0.78 13.17
CA ALA A 13 -5.98 -0.58 11.80
C ALA A 13 -5.89 -1.86 10.96
N THR A 14 -4.82 -2.64 11.13
CA THR A 14 -4.63 -3.94 10.49
C THR A 14 -5.74 -4.93 10.88
N GLU A 15 -6.06 -5.02 12.17
CA GLU A 15 -7.15 -5.89 12.65
C GLU A 15 -8.52 -5.39 12.23
N ARG A 16 -8.73 -4.07 12.09
CA ARG A 16 -9.98 -3.51 11.55
C ARG A 16 -10.21 -3.95 10.11
N VAL A 17 -9.19 -3.87 9.25
CA VAL A 17 -9.25 -4.38 7.88
C VAL A 17 -9.55 -5.88 7.91
N ALA A 18 -8.83 -6.65 8.71
CA ALA A 18 -9.05 -8.09 8.78
C ALA A 18 -10.48 -8.47 9.20
N GLY A 19 -11.06 -7.75 10.17
CA GLY A 19 -12.44 -7.98 10.61
C GLY A 19 -13.49 -7.61 9.56
N LEU A 20 -13.29 -6.54 8.78
CA LEU A 20 -14.25 -6.09 7.77
C LEU A 20 -14.24 -6.92 6.48
N PHE A 21 -13.08 -7.48 6.13
CA PHE A 21 -12.90 -8.24 4.89
C PHE A 21 -12.73 -9.75 5.11
N GLY A 22 -12.80 -10.24 6.36
CA GLY A 22 -12.53 -11.64 6.70
C GLY A 22 -13.39 -12.66 5.94
N ASP A 23 -14.64 -12.31 5.67
CA ASP A 23 -15.60 -13.14 4.94
C ASP A 23 -15.79 -12.72 3.48
N ALA A 24 -15.00 -11.75 2.99
CA ALA A 24 -15.14 -11.28 1.62
C ALA A 24 -14.81 -12.42 0.63
N PRO A 25 -15.74 -12.82 -0.24
CA PRO A 25 -15.48 -13.87 -1.22
C PRO A 25 -14.73 -13.31 -2.44
N ALA A 26 -13.93 -14.14 -3.10
CA ALA A 26 -13.67 -13.94 -4.52
C ALA A 26 -14.89 -14.40 -5.34
N ALA A 27 -14.96 -14.03 -6.62
CA ALA A 27 -16.03 -14.52 -7.49
C ALA A 27 -16.01 -16.05 -7.55
N ALA A 28 -17.18 -16.70 -7.44
CA ALA A 28 -17.27 -18.16 -7.34
C ALA A 28 -16.80 -18.89 -8.62
N ASP A 29 -16.81 -18.17 -9.74
CA ASP A 29 -16.36 -18.60 -11.06
C ASP A 29 -15.00 -18.00 -11.47
N GLU A 30 -14.30 -17.29 -10.57
CA GLU A 30 -13.01 -16.63 -10.83
C GLU A 30 -11.97 -17.61 -11.40
N THR A 31 -11.58 -17.46 -12.66
CA THR A 31 -10.65 -18.39 -13.33
C THR A 31 -9.18 -17.97 -13.24
N GLY A 32 -8.92 -16.73 -12.83
CA GLY A 32 -7.62 -16.11 -12.93
C GLY A 32 -7.10 -16.06 -14.37
N CYS A 33 -5.80 -15.81 -14.53
CA CYS A 33 -5.19 -15.73 -15.87
C CYS A 33 -4.96 -17.10 -16.56
N GLY A 34 -5.36 -18.21 -15.92
CA GLY A 34 -5.14 -19.58 -16.39
C GLY A 34 -3.68 -20.08 -16.33
N ARG A 35 -2.75 -19.32 -15.72
CA ARG A 35 -1.31 -19.68 -15.69
C ARG A 35 -0.64 -19.53 -14.33
N CYS A 36 -1.01 -18.52 -13.55
CA CYS A 36 -0.28 -18.13 -12.35
C CYS A 36 -0.70 -18.89 -11.08
N PHE A 37 -1.85 -19.57 -11.12
CA PHE A 37 -2.43 -20.26 -9.97
C PHE A 37 -2.92 -21.63 -10.41
N SER A 38 -2.67 -22.62 -9.57
CA SER A 38 -3.26 -23.94 -9.69
C SER A 38 -4.75 -23.92 -9.36
N GLU A 39 -5.50 -24.92 -9.81
CA GLU A 39 -6.92 -25.04 -9.48
C GLU A 39 -7.15 -25.17 -7.96
N ALA A 40 -6.21 -25.78 -7.24
CA ALA A 40 -6.28 -25.87 -5.78
C ALA A 40 -6.12 -24.49 -5.10
N GLU A 41 -5.21 -23.65 -5.58
CA GLU A 41 -5.06 -22.28 -5.09
C GLU A 41 -6.29 -21.42 -5.43
N LEU A 42 -6.83 -21.54 -6.66
CA LEU A 42 -8.06 -20.86 -7.05
C LEU A 42 -9.25 -21.30 -6.21
N LEU A 43 -9.37 -22.60 -5.90
CA LEU A 43 -10.40 -23.11 -5.01
C LEU A 43 -10.31 -22.47 -3.61
N LEU A 44 -9.11 -22.31 -3.05
CA LEU A 44 -8.92 -21.62 -1.77
C LEU A 44 -9.33 -20.14 -1.84
N LEU A 45 -9.00 -19.46 -2.93
CA LEU A 45 -9.38 -18.06 -3.16
C LEU A 45 -10.91 -17.91 -3.29
N ARG A 46 -11.56 -18.80 -4.04
CA ARG A 46 -13.03 -18.81 -4.23
C ARG A 46 -13.80 -19.19 -2.97
N THR A 47 -13.22 -19.99 -2.08
CA THR A 47 -13.94 -20.51 -0.90
C THR A 47 -14.06 -19.44 0.19
N PRO A 48 -15.27 -18.96 0.51
CA PRO A 48 -15.47 -17.96 1.58
C PRO A 48 -15.18 -18.57 2.96
N GLY A 49 -14.75 -17.74 3.91
CA GLY A 49 -14.51 -18.16 5.30
C GLY A 49 -13.30 -19.08 5.54
N VAL A 50 -12.63 -19.53 4.48
CA VAL A 50 -11.36 -20.27 4.58
C VAL A 50 -10.21 -19.28 4.66
N ALA A 51 -9.24 -19.52 5.55
CA ALA A 51 -8.04 -18.70 5.63
C ALA A 51 -7.21 -18.82 4.34
N VAL A 52 -6.90 -17.70 3.69
CA VAL A 52 -5.96 -17.68 2.56
C VAL A 52 -4.53 -17.72 3.12
N PRO A 53 -3.70 -18.69 2.71
CA PRO A 53 -2.29 -18.72 3.09
C PRO A 53 -1.58 -17.41 2.77
N ARG A 54 -0.68 -16.96 3.65
CA ARG A 54 0.02 -15.67 3.52
C ARG A 54 0.70 -15.46 2.17
N GLU A 55 1.48 -16.45 1.74
CA GLU A 55 2.17 -16.40 0.44
C GLU A 55 1.19 -16.27 -0.73
N LEU A 56 0.09 -17.02 -0.69
CA LEU A 56 -0.94 -16.97 -1.73
C LEU A 56 -1.63 -15.60 -1.77
N ALA A 57 -1.96 -15.03 -0.61
CA ALA A 57 -2.57 -13.70 -0.53
C ALA A 57 -1.66 -12.60 -1.08
N VAL A 58 -0.37 -12.60 -0.71
CA VAL A 58 0.61 -11.62 -1.20
C VAL A 58 0.82 -11.78 -2.71
N ARG A 59 1.00 -13.01 -3.19
CA ARG A 59 1.14 -13.31 -4.63
C ARG A 59 -0.08 -12.88 -5.41
N ALA A 60 -1.28 -13.13 -4.87
CA ALA A 60 -2.53 -12.79 -5.55
C ALA A 60 -2.76 -11.28 -5.63
N ALA A 61 -2.56 -10.58 -4.50
CA ALA A 61 -2.68 -9.13 -4.42
C ALA A 61 -1.67 -8.39 -5.30
N GLY A 62 -0.48 -8.96 -5.49
CA GLY A 62 0.60 -8.39 -6.30
C GLY A 62 0.56 -8.75 -7.79
N LYS A 63 -0.48 -9.45 -8.27
CA LYS A 63 -0.63 -9.69 -9.72
C LYS A 63 -1.13 -8.45 -10.44
N ASP A 64 -0.83 -8.41 -11.74
CA ASP A 64 -1.44 -7.42 -12.62
C ASP A 64 -2.97 -7.49 -12.52
N PRO A 65 -3.68 -6.34 -12.46
CA PRO A 65 -5.13 -6.33 -12.36
C PRO A 65 -5.85 -7.16 -13.42
N SER A 66 -5.26 -7.30 -14.63
CA SER A 66 -5.85 -8.11 -15.70
C SER A 66 -5.75 -9.62 -15.47
N HIS A 67 -5.15 -10.07 -14.36
CA HIS A 67 -5.06 -11.49 -14.03
C HIS A 67 -6.35 -12.04 -13.41
N TRP A 68 -7.30 -11.18 -13.06
CA TRP A 68 -8.50 -11.54 -12.33
C TRP A 68 -9.72 -11.14 -13.12
N ASP A 69 -10.72 -12.01 -13.12
CA ASP A 69 -12.01 -11.74 -13.75
C ASP A 69 -12.76 -10.65 -12.97
N ASP A 70 -12.66 -10.66 -11.63
CA ASP A 70 -13.18 -9.63 -10.74
C ASP A 70 -12.09 -9.13 -9.77
N GLN A 71 -11.30 -8.15 -10.26
CA GLN A 71 -10.24 -7.50 -9.48
C GLN A 71 -10.74 -6.96 -8.13
N PRO A 72 -11.85 -6.20 -8.04
CA PRO A 72 -12.41 -5.77 -6.76
C PRO A 72 -12.73 -6.91 -5.79
N ALA A 73 -13.36 -7.99 -6.23
CA ALA A 73 -13.67 -9.12 -5.36
C ALA A 73 -12.39 -9.83 -4.89
N MET A 74 -11.44 -10.07 -5.80
CA MET A 74 -10.16 -10.70 -5.47
C MET A 74 -9.36 -9.90 -4.45
N ILE A 75 -9.23 -8.57 -4.63
CA ILE A 75 -8.51 -7.75 -3.66
C ILE A 75 -9.19 -7.79 -2.30
N ARG A 76 -10.52 -7.67 -2.21
CA ARG A 76 -11.23 -7.80 -0.92
C ARG A 76 -10.95 -9.14 -0.24
N ARG A 77 -10.93 -10.24 -1.01
CA ARG A 77 -10.68 -11.59 -0.52
C ARG A 77 -9.32 -11.74 0.16
N VAL A 78 -8.28 -11.16 -0.41
CA VAL A 78 -6.89 -11.34 0.07
C VAL A 78 -6.42 -10.24 0.99
N LEU A 79 -7.15 -9.11 1.06
CA LEU A 79 -6.77 -7.92 1.81
C LEU A 79 -6.44 -8.18 3.28
N PRO A 80 -7.24 -8.96 4.07
CA PRO A 80 -6.93 -9.25 5.47
C PRO A 80 -5.53 -9.80 5.72
N THR A 81 -5.06 -10.65 4.81
CA THR A 81 -3.76 -11.30 4.94
C THR A 81 -2.66 -10.44 4.32
N ALA A 82 -2.96 -9.75 3.21
CA ALA A 82 -2.04 -8.84 2.55
C ALA A 82 -1.64 -7.65 3.43
N VAL A 83 -2.59 -7.01 4.15
CA VAL A 83 -2.25 -5.86 5.02
C VAL A 83 -1.40 -6.25 6.22
N ARG A 84 -1.57 -7.47 6.75
CA ARG A 84 -0.69 -8.01 7.80
C ARG A 84 0.73 -8.18 7.26
N ALA A 85 0.88 -8.74 6.07
CA ALA A 85 2.19 -8.88 5.43
C ALA A 85 2.88 -7.52 5.19
N LEU A 86 2.12 -6.51 4.75
CA LEU A 86 2.63 -5.13 4.61
C LEU A 86 3.06 -4.52 5.96
N ALA A 87 2.27 -4.68 7.02
CA ALA A 87 2.59 -4.17 8.35
C ALA A 87 3.87 -4.82 8.93
N ASP A 88 4.04 -6.12 8.71
CA ASP A 88 5.21 -6.90 9.12
C ASP A 88 6.46 -6.53 8.29
N GLY A 89 6.28 -5.89 7.13
CA GLY A 89 7.37 -5.53 6.21
C GLY A 89 7.78 -6.67 5.28
N GLU A 90 6.90 -7.65 5.07
CA GLU A 90 7.11 -8.85 4.28
C GLU A 90 6.35 -8.75 2.95
N SER A 91 6.81 -7.93 2.00
CA SER A 91 6.28 -7.86 0.62
C SER A 91 6.93 -6.74 -0.17
N GLU A 92 6.71 -6.74 -1.48
CA GLU A 92 6.91 -5.61 -2.38
C GLU A 92 5.67 -4.69 -2.32
N PRO A 93 5.71 -3.57 -1.55
CA PRO A 93 4.52 -2.79 -1.19
C PRO A 93 3.76 -2.22 -2.39
N TYR A 94 4.49 -1.79 -3.42
CA TYR A 94 3.95 -1.16 -4.62
C TYR A 94 3.08 -2.12 -5.45
N LEU A 95 3.37 -3.43 -5.47
CA LEU A 95 2.57 -4.41 -6.21
C LEU A 95 1.17 -4.53 -5.62
N ILE A 96 1.07 -4.61 -4.29
CA ILE A 96 -0.21 -4.70 -3.59
C ILE A 96 -0.98 -3.37 -3.70
N ALA A 97 -0.28 -2.24 -3.57
CA ALA A 97 -0.89 -0.92 -3.74
C ALA A 97 -1.47 -0.71 -5.13
N ARG A 98 -0.80 -1.20 -6.19
CA ARG A 98 -1.30 -1.18 -7.56
C ARG A 98 -2.60 -1.95 -7.68
N GLY A 99 -2.64 -3.19 -7.17
CA GLY A 99 -3.84 -4.01 -7.17
C GLY A 99 -4.99 -3.33 -6.45
N LEU A 100 -4.71 -2.74 -5.29
CA LEU A 100 -5.68 -1.99 -4.49
C LEU A 100 -6.24 -0.77 -5.24
N ALA A 101 -5.38 0.04 -5.87
CA ALA A 101 -5.78 1.19 -6.68
C ALA A 101 -6.68 0.77 -7.85
N ALA A 102 -6.27 -0.25 -8.62
CA ALA A 102 -7.03 -0.78 -9.74
C ALA A 102 -8.39 -1.37 -9.32
N ALA A 103 -8.50 -1.84 -8.08
CA ALA A 103 -9.74 -2.34 -7.51
C ALA A 103 -10.74 -1.23 -7.12
N GLY A 104 -10.36 0.05 -7.26
CA GLY A 104 -11.23 1.19 -6.98
C GLY A 104 -11.62 1.29 -5.50
N TRP A 105 -10.73 0.92 -4.58
CA TRP A 105 -11.05 0.80 -3.16
C TRP A 105 -11.68 2.05 -2.53
N SER A 106 -11.33 3.23 -3.04
CA SER A 106 -11.84 4.52 -2.55
C SER A 106 -13.34 4.70 -2.83
N THR A 107 -13.91 3.97 -3.79
CA THR A 107 -15.35 4.01 -4.13
C THR A 107 -16.15 2.87 -3.49
N TRP A 108 -15.50 2.02 -2.68
CA TRP A 108 -16.18 0.96 -1.93
C TRP A 108 -17.04 1.54 -0.80
N PRO A 109 -17.96 0.75 -0.20
CA PRO A 109 -18.77 1.19 0.93
C PRO A 109 -17.94 1.85 2.04
N ALA A 110 -18.46 2.91 2.66
CA ALA A 110 -17.72 3.78 3.58
C ALA A 110 -16.97 3.05 4.71
N PRO A 111 -17.50 1.98 5.34
CA PRO A 111 -16.73 1.22 6.33
C PRO A 111 -15.46 0.57 5.75
N GLN A 112 -15.56 0.04 4.53
CA GLN A 112 -14.44 -0.61 3.83
C GLN A 112 -13.38 0.41 3.44
N SER A 113 -13.75 1.47 2.71
CA SER A 113 -12.81 2.47 2.24
C SER A 113 -12.16 3.25 3.39
N SER A 114 -12.91 3.60 4.44
CA SER A 114 -12.35 4.22 5.65
C SER A 114 -11.32 3.34 6.34
N SER A 115 -11.60 2.03 6.49
CA SER A 115 -10.65 1.11 7.13
C SER A 115 -9.32 0.98 6.39
N ILE A 116 -9.36 1.02 5.06
CA ILE A 116 -8.16 1.00 4.22
C ILE A 116 -7.40 2.30 4.37
N ARG A 117 -8.09 3.45 4.38
CA ARG A 117 -7.46 4.74 4.62
C ARG A 117 -6.78 4.79 5.98
N GLU A 118 -7.46 4.36 7.04
CA GLU A 118 -6.91 4.28 8.39
C GLU A 118 -5.65 3.39 8.45
N PHE A 119 -5.65 2.25 7.74
CA PHE A 119 -4.47 1.40 7.62
C PHE A 119 -3.31 2.13 6.95
N LEU A 120 -3.52 2.75 5.79
CA LEU A 120 -2.47 3.48 5.08
C LEU A 120 -1.90 4.64 5.93
N ASP A 121 -2.77 5.37 6.65
CA ASP A 121 -2.38 6.43 7.58
C ASP A 121 -1.53 5.92 8.73
N ALA A 122 -1.96 4.85 9.40
CA ALA A 122 -1.22 4.27 10.51
C ALA A 122 0.11 3.65 10.06
N TRP A 123 0.11 2.99 8.90
CA TRP A 123 1.29 2.33 8.33
C TRP A 123 2.35 3.34 7.93
N TRP A 124 1.96 4.42 7.26
CA TRP A 124 2.88 5.51 6.95
C TRP A 124 3.33 6.26 8.19
N THR A 125 2.47 6.49 9.19
CA THR A 125 2.87 7.19 10.41
C THR A 125 3.89 6.40 11.23
N ALA A 126 3.71 5.07 11.34
CA ALA A 126 4.61 4.20 12.09
C ALA A 126 5.98 4.01 11.40
N THR A 127 6.01 3.98 10.06
CA THR A 127 7.19 3.53 9.31
C THR A 127 8.43 4.43 9.49
N PRO A 128 8.37 5.76 9.27
CA PRO A 128 9.49 6.67 9.49
C PRO A 128 9.89 6.81 10.96
N ARG A 129 9.06 6.39 11.92
CA ARG A 129 9.42 6.43 13.34
C ARG A 129 10.31 5.26 13.76
N ARG A 130 10.37 4.20 12.95
CA ARG A 130 11.18 3.01 13.20
C ARG A 130 12.60 3.19 12.66
N GLU A 131 13.53 2.40 13.16
CA GLU A 131 14.84 2.20 12.55
C GLU A 131 14.73 1.27 11.32
N ALA A 132 13.94 1.70 10.33
CA ALA A 132 13.76 1.03 9.05
C ALA A 132 14.90 1.37 8.08
N SER A 133 15.10 0.55 7.04
CA SER A 133 15.96 0.93 5.91
C SER A 133 15.28 2.01 5.06
N LEU A 134 16.08 2.83 4.36
CA LEU A 134 15.55 3.85 3.43
C LEU A 134 14.65 3.23 2.37
N VAL A 135 15.07 2.11 1.77
CA VAL A 135 14.29 1.33 0.78
C VAL A 135 12.89 1.01 1.31
N ARG A 136 12.76 0.66 2.59
CA ARG A 136 11.46 0.37 3.19
C ARG A 136 10.61 1.63 3.32
N VAL A 137 11.18 2.75 3.78
CA VAL A 137 10.43 4.01 3.94
C VAL A 137 9.95 4.51 2.59
N VAL A 138 10.82 4.51 1.58
CA VAL A 138 10.48 4.88 0.19
C VAL A 138 9.39 3.96 -0.35
N GLY A 139 9.53 2.64 -0.23
CA GLY A 139 8.53 1.70 -0.71
C GLY A 139 7.15 1.84 -0.04
N VAL A 140 7.08 2.17 1.25
CA VAL A 140 5.80 2.44 1.94
C VAL A 140 5.19 3.76 1.47
N PHE A 141 6.00 4.81 1.31
CA PHE A 141 5.53 6.08 0.74
C PHE A 141 4.93 5.85 -0.64
N GLU A 142 5.65 5.15 -1.51
CA GLU A 142 5.22 4.86 -2.87
C GLU A 142 3.92 4.06 -2.90
N ALA A 143 3.81 3.03 -2.07
CA ALA A 143 2.58 2.26 -1.94
C ALA A 143 1.40 3.14 -1.51
N CYS A 144 1.59 4.06 -0.58
CA CYS A 144 0.56 4.99 -0.14
C CYS A 144 0.14 5.95 -1.27
N VAL A 145 1.11 6.46 -2.04
CA VAL A 145 0.85 7.32 -3.20
C VAL A 145 0.12 6.55 -4.29
N VAL A 146 0.62 5.40 -4.72
CA VAL A 146 -0.01 4.55 -5.76
C VAL A 146 -1.44 4.19 -5.35
N ALA A 147 -1.66 3.78 -4.10
CA ALA A 147 -2.99 3.42 -3.62
C ALA A 147 -3.97 4.60 -3.65
N THR A 148 -3.52 5.83 -3.38
CA THR A 148 -4.42 7.00 -3.25
C THR A 148 -4.45 7.94 -4.44
N GLY A 149 -3.45 7.88 -5.32
CA GLY A 149 -3.19 8.91 -6.33
C GLY A 149 -2.83 10.27 -5.75
N LYS A 150 -2.33 10.35 -4.51
CA LYS A 150 -2.03 11.63 -3.83
C LYS A 150 -0.64 11.61 -3.21
N VAL A 151 0.11 12.71 -3.33
CA VAL A 151 1.46 12.86 -2.77
C VAL A 151 1.45 13.73 -1.52
N GLN A 152 0.90 14.95 -1.60
CA GLN A 152 0.97 15.94 -0.53
C GLN A 152 0.56 15.42 0.87
N PRO A 153 -0.55 14.67 1.06
CA PRO A 153 -0.95 14.23 2.40
C PRO A 153 0.09 13.36 3.10
N TRP A 154 0.89 12.60 2.34
CA TRP A 154 1.92 11.72 2.90
C TRP A 154 3.20 12.50 3.25
N LEU A 155 3.56 13.48 2.44
CA LEU A 155 4.66 14.40 2.75
C LEU A 155 4.36 15.23 4.01
N ASP A 156 3.13 15.71 4.16
CA ASP A 156 2.70 16.45 5.36
C ASP A 156 2.84 15.61 6.64
N VAL A 157 2.55 14.30 6.54
CA VAL A 157 2.78 13.35 7.63
C VAL A 157 4.26 13.23 7.94
N LEU A 158 5.10 13.00 6.93
CA LEU A 158 6.55 12.87 7.11
C LEU A 158 7.16 14.09 7.79
N ASP A 159 6.81 15.28 7.32
CA ASP A 159 7.27 16.54 7.92
C ASP A 159 6.78 16.72 9.36
N ARG A 160 5.55 16.29 9.65
CA ARG A 160 5.02 16.32 11.02
C ARG A 160 5.74 15.35 11.94
N GLU A 161 5.95 14.11 11.51
CA GLU A 161 6.63 13.11 12.32
C GLU A 161 8.11 13.49 12.55
N ALA A 162 8.77 14.10 11.54
CA ALA A 162 10.14 14.60 11.64
C ALA A 162 10.34 15.66 12.75
N ARG A 163 9.29 16.43 13.09
CA ARG A 163 9.35 17.40 14.20
C ARG A 163 9.44 16.77 15.58
N THR A 164 9.08 15.49 15.72
CA THR A 164 8.95 14.83 17.04
C THR A 164 9.71 13.51 17.14
N SER A 165 10.35 13.05 16.06
CA SER A 165 11.12 11.82 16.04
C SER A 165 12.44 12.00 15.28
N VAL A 166 13.56 11.65 15.93
CA VAL A 166 14.89 11.68 15.31
C VAL A 166 15.00 10.71 14.13
N HIS A 167 14.34 9.55 14.22
CA HIS A 167 14.29 8.60 13.11
C HIS A 167 13.51 9.18 11.93
N ALA A 168 12.36 9.81 12.18
CA ALA A 168 11.56 10.41 11.12
C ALA A 168 12.27 11.60 10.47
N SER A 169 13.00 12.41 11.24
CA SER A 169 13.83 13.49 10.70
C SER A 169 14.92 12.97 9.77
N ARG A 170 15.65 11.92 10.19
CA ARG A 170 16.68 11.30 9.35
C ARG A 170 16.10 10.71 8.08
N HIS A 171 14.97 10.01 8.19
CA HIS A 171 14.28 9.44 7.04
C HIS A 171 13.75 10.51 6.08
N ARG A 172 13.21 11.61 6.60
CA ARG A 172 12.78 12.75 5.77
C ARG A 172 13.94 13.29 4.94
N ASP A 173 15.09 13.53 5.56
CA ASP A 173 16.24 14.08 4.88
C ASP A 173 16.80 13.09 3.84
N ALA A 174 16.88 11.80 4.20
CA ALA A 174 17.32 10.75 3.29
C ALA A 174 16.36 10.54 2.09
N CYS A 175 15.04 10.51 2.32
CA CYS A 175 14.05 10.39 1.25
C CYS A 175 14.12 11.60 0.30
N ARG A 176 14.35 12.81 0.84
CA ARG A 176 14.50 14.02 0.03
C ARG A 176 15.69 13.92 -0.93
N ASP A 177 16.83 13.44 -0.45
CA ASP A 177 18.02 13.28 -1.29
C ASP A 177 17.83 12.18 -2.34
N ASP A 178 17.21 11.07 -1.95
CA ASP A 178 16.89 9.94 -2.83
C ASP A 178 15.91 10.34 -3.95
N TRP A 179 14.78 10.94 -3.61
CA TRP A 179 13.79 11.37 -4.61
C TRP A 179 14.32 12.50 -5.51
N ARG A 180 15.16 13.41 -5.02
CA ARG A 180 15.84 14.39 -5.89
C ARG A 180 16.70 13.71 -6.93
N TYR A 181 17.41 12.65 -6.54
CA TYR A 181 18.23 11.87 -7.46
C TYR A 181 17.36 11.16 -8.50
N GLU A 182 16.32 10.44 -8.08
CA GLU A 182 15.40 9.75 -8.99
C GLU A 182 14.72 10.69 -10.00
N LEU A 183 14.16 11.81 -9.51
CA LEU A 183 13.51 12.82 -10.34
C LEU A 183 14.48 13.41 -11.37
N SER A 184 15.74 13.64 -11.01
CA SER A 184 16.77 14.14 -11.94
C SER A 184 17.17 13.11 -13.00
N GLY A 185 17.04 11.82 -12.70
CA GLY A 185 17.34 10.72 -13.62
C GLY A 185 16.20 10.39 -14.59
N GLY A 186 15.05 11.07 -14.49
CA GLY A 186 13.87 10.81 -15.33
C GLY A 186 13.26 9.42 -15.12
N THR A 187 13.65 8.72 -14.05
CA THR A 187 13.11 7.41 -13.67
C THR A 187 12.56 7.55 -12.28
N PHE A 188 11.24 7.51 -12.17
CA PHE A 188 10.58 7.61 -10.89
C PHE A 188 9.66 6.40 -10.74
N MET A 189 9.87 5.61 -9.69
CA MET A 189 9.20 4.31 -9.51
C MET A 189 7.67 4.43 -9.47
N LEU A 190 7.14 5.58 -9.05
CA LEU A 190 5.69 5.84 -9.10
C LEU A 190 5.11 5.72 -10.51
N SER A 191 5.87 6.11 -11.54
CA SER A 191 5.41 6.07 -12.93
C SER A 191 5.17 4.65 -13.44
N ALA A 192 5.90 3.66 -12.94
CA ALA A 192 5.75 2.27 -13.38
C ALA A 192 4.43 1.64 -12.90
N TRP A 193 3.83 2.17 -11.84
CA TRP A 193 2.71 1.53 -11.13
C TRP A 193 1.45 2.40 -11.04
N TRP A 194 1.50 3.62 -11.56
CA TRP A 194 0.37 4.55 -11.57
C TRP A 194 -0.86 3.96 -12.25
N GLN A 195 -2.02 4.10 -11.62
CA GLN A 195 -3.32 3.64 -12.14
C GLN A 195 -4.27 4.78 -12.50
N GLY A 196 -3.88 6.04 -12.25
CA GLY A 196 -4.65 7.24 -12.59
C GLY A 196 -4.36 7.74 -14.01
N SER A 197 -4.84 8.94 -14.32
CA SER A 197 -4.51 9.59 -15.59
C SER A 197 -3.04 10.06 -15.61
N TRP A 198 -2.49 10.25 -16.81
CA TRP A 198 -1.17 10.85 -16.98
C TRP A 198 -1.09 12.26 -16.37
N ASP A 199 -2.17 13.05 -16.47
CA ASP A 199 -2.23 14.39 -15.87
C ASP A 199 -2.14 14.33 -14.34
N ASP A 200 -2.83 13.37 -13.71
CA ASP A 200 -2.75 13.18 -12.26
C ASP A 200 -1.36 12.71 -11.83
N GLU A 201 -0.71 11.85 -12.64
CA GLU A 201 0.66 11.40 -12.41
C GLU A 201 1.63 12.57 -12.44
N GLN A 202 1.56 13.40 -13.48
CA GLN A 202 2.40 14.59 -13.63
C GLN A 202 2.16 15.59 -12.49
N ALA A 203 0.92 15.73 -12.03
CA ALA A 203 0.60 16.56 -10.87
C ALA A 203 1.26 16.04 -9.58
N ALA A 204 1.21 14.72 -9.35
CA ALA A 204 1.86 14.06 -8.23
C ALA A 204 3.39 14.19 -8.27
N VAL A 205 4.01 14.02 -9.44
CA VAL A 205 5.45 14.26 -9.66
C VAL A 205 5.80 15.70 -9.33
N ALA A 206 5.04 16.67 -9.84
CA ALA A 206 5.28 18.08 -9.59
C ALA A 206 5.10 18.46 -8.11
N GLU A 207 4.19 17.81 -7.36
CA GLU A 207 4.07 17.96 -5.91
C GLU A 207 5.35 17.50 -5.20
N LEU A 208 5.88 16.33 -5.57
CA LEU A 208 7.11 15.80 -4.98
C LEU A 208 8.32 16.68 -5.31
N GLU A 209 8.46 17.14 -6.55
CA GLU A 209 9.51 18.07 -6.98
C GLU A 209 9.49 19.36 -6.14
N ARG A 210 8.30 19.95 -5.96
CA ARG A 210 8.13 21.15 -5.14
C ARG A 210 8.53 20.90 -3.69
N TRP A 211 8.11 19.78 -3.11
CA TRP A 211 8.50 19.42 -1.75
C TRP A 211 10.00 19.23 -1.65
N CYS A 212 10.62 18.51 -2.58
CA CYS A 212 12.07 18.33 -2.63
C CYS A 212 12.81 19.67 -2.79
N ALA A 213 12.24 20.68 -3.45
CA ALA A 213 12.86 21.99 -3.61
C ALA A 213 12.81 22.88 -2.35
N THR A 214 12.00 22.55 -1.33
CA THR A 214 11.93 23.36 -0.11
C THR A 214 13.22 23.29 0.70
N ALA A 215 13.58 24.43 1.33
CA ALA A 215 14.63 24.47 2.35
C ALA A 215 14.11 23.84 3.66
N LEU A 216 14.98 23.06 4.32
CA LEU A 216 14.70 22.40 5.61
C LEU A 216 14.81 23.36 6.79
#